data_AF-A0A417M7Y4-F1
#
_entry.id   AF-A0A417M7Y4-F1
#
_cell.length_a   1.000
_cell.length_b   1.000
_cell.length_c   1.000
_cell.angle_alpha   90.00
_cell.angle_beta   90.00
_cell.angle_gamma   90.00
#
_symmetry.space_group_name_H-M   'P 1'
#
loop_
_entity.id
_entity.type
_entity.pdbx_description
1 polymer ?
#
loop_
_entity_poly.entity_id
_entity_poly.type
_entity_poly.pdbx_seq_one_letter_code
_entity_poly.pdbx_strand_id
1 'polypeptide(L)'
;MLEEMSWEKVYELWRHGSYYFPESLSEPLKAEPVFVKYAHSGRYIYGYDWLQKEIGEQRKELIAKDPAQFLVSPLSTNKGTIQTAQMLIEAKDEEERAAIWIAATAAELMDTRLEISTSRYLWRLRDAALLFLKERYILWHHAMKKLVPEIMIPYSVLGSVQCDREETAMGLIQMNVLMLKATYMLLRYSSISEEEIEREKVAERKSLRLDE
;
A
#
# COMPACT_ATOMS: atom_id res chain seq x y z
N MET A 1 -25.27 -18.21 -0.29
CA MET A 1 -24.47 -17.47 -1.27
C MET A 1 -24.70 -16.01 -0.95
N LEU A 2 -23.68 -15.26 -0.56
CA LEU A 2 -23.80 -13.83 -0.30
C LEU A 2 -23.84 -13.11 -1.64
N GLU A 3 -24.76 -12.16 -1.80
CA GLU A 3 -24.87 -11.38 -3.03
C GLU A 3 -23.57 -10.58 -3.22
N GLU A 4 -22.90 -10.78 -4.36
CA GLU A 4 -21.67 -10.06 -4.69
C GLU A 4 -21.96 -8.56 -4.79
N MET A 5 -21.04 -7.74 -4.28
CA MET A 5 -21.16 -6.29 -4.35
C MET A 5 -20.42 -5.79 -5.58
N SER A 6 -21.02 -4.90 -6.36
CA SER A 6 -20.32 -4.30 -7.49
C SER A 6 -19.22 -3.34 -7.01
N TRP A 7 -18.16 -3.19 -7.79
CA TRP A 7 -17.08 -2.27 -7.47
C TRP A 7 -17.57 -0.83 -7.36
N GLU A 8 -18.49 -0.40 -8.23
CA GLU A 8 -19.03 0.96 -8.25
C GLU A 8 -19.68 1.30 -6.91
N LYS A 9 -20.46 0.37 -6.33
CA LYS A 9 -21.09 0.56 -5.02
C LYS A 9 -20.05 0.59 -3.89
N VAL A 10 -18.99 -0.21 -3.99
CA VAL A 10 -17.88 -0.18 -3.01
C VAL A 10 -17.13 1.15 -3.07
N TYR A 11 -16.86 1.66 -4.28
CA TYR A 11 -16.19 2.93 -4.46
C TYR A 11 -17.07 4.12 -4.03
N GLU A 12 -18.39 4.04 -4.24
CA GLU A 12 -19.34 5.00 -3.70
C GLU A 12 -19.30 5.04 -2.17
N LEU A 13 -19.29 3.87 -1.50
CA LEU A 13 -19.13 3.79 -0.04
C LEU A 13 -17.81 4.40 0.43
N TRP A 14 -16.72 4.17 -0.31
CA TRP A 14 -15.44 4.82 -0.02
C TRP A 14 -15.58 6.35 -0.08
N ARG A 15 -16.11 6.90 -1.18
CA ARG A 15 -16.17 8.36 -1.37
C ARG A 15 -17.22 9.07 -0.52
N HIS A 16 -18.34 8.42 -0.24
CA HIS A 16 -19.55 9.07 0.29
C HIS A 16 -20.09 8.45 1.58
N GLY A 17 -19.40 7.45 2.15
CA GLY A 17 -19.77 6.82 3.42
C GLY A 17 -19.58 7.71 4.67
N SER A 18 -19.12 8.95 4.52
CA SER A 18 -18.85 9.87 5.63
C SER A 18 -19.36 11.28 5.34
N TYR A 19 -19.66 12.05 6.41
CA TYR A 19 -20.09 13.45 6.29
C TYR A 19 -19.02 14.35 5.66
N TYR A 20 -17.75 14.02 5.87
CA TYR A 20 -16.61 14.71 5.28
C TYR A 20 -15.58 13.67 4.88
N PHE A 21 -15.32 13.56 3.58
CA PHE A 21 -14.29 12.68 3.04
C PHE A 21 -12.93 13.38 3.12
N PRO A 22 -11.98 12.90 3.96
CA PRO A 22 -10.70 13.58 4.12
C PRO A 22 -9.85 13.52 2.84
N GLU A 23 -9.29 14.67 2.43
CA GLU A 23 -8.44 14.76 1.23
C GLU A 23 -7.28 13.76 1.25
N SER A 24 -6.71 13.52 2.43
CA SER A 24 -5.64 12.53 2.62
C SER A 24 -6.03 11.09 2.21
N LEU A 25 -7.31 10.72 2.07
CA LEU A 25 -7.69 9.43 1.51
C LEU A 25 -7.60 9.39 -0.02
N SER A 26 -7.75 10.54 -0.71
CA SER A 26 -7.60 10.67 -2.16
C SER A 26 -6.15 10.87 -2.60
N GLU A 27 -5.38 11.55 -1.76
CA GLU A 27 -4.03 11.99 -2.09
C GLU A 27 -3.13 10.84 -2.50
N PRO A 28 -2.41 10.97 -3.64
CA PRO A 28 -1.38 10.03 -4.02
C PRO A 28 -0.38 9.83 -2.90
N LEU A 29 -0.01 8.56 -2.70
CA LEU A 29 1.08 8.25 -1.80
C LEU A 29 2.40 8.69 -2.45
N LYS A 30 3.31 9.25 -1.64
CA LYS A 30 4.65 9.62 -2.11
C LYS A 30 5.66 8.74 -1.39
N ALA A 31 6.54 8.13 -2.17
CA ALA A 31 7.71 7.45 -1.64
C ALA A 31 8.91 8.40 -1.72
N GLU A 32 9.60 8.58 -0.61
CA GLU A 32 10.82 9.38 -0.59
C GLU A 32 11.96 8.57 -1.23
N PRO A 33 12.62 9.12 -2.26
CA PRO A 33 13.72 8.42 -2.91
C PRO A 33 14.95 8.43 -1.99
N VAL A 34 15.57 7.27 -1.84
CA VAL A 34 16.80 7.10 -1.07
C VAL A 34 17.81 6.35 -1.92
N PHE A 35 18.91 7.04 -2.27
CA PHE A 35 19.98 6.45 -3.04
C PHE A 35 20.85 5.54 -2.16
N VAL A 36 21.06 4.30 -2.60
CA VAL A 36 21.91 3.31 -1.93
C VAL A 36 23.17 3.12 -2.75
N LYS A 37 24.31 3.63 -2.25
CA LYS A 37 25.60 3.44 -2.93
C LYS A 37 25.96 1.95 -2.94
N TYR A 38 25.86 1.33 -4.11
CA TYR A 38 26.13 -0.10 -4.29
C TYR A 38 26.86 -0.33 -5.60
N ALA A 39 28.12 -0.76 -5.50
CA ALA A 39 29.03 -0.89 -6.64
C ALA A 39 29.27 -2.38 -6.96
N HIS A 40 28.24 -3.07 -7.44
CA HIS A 40 28.38 -4.43 -7.97
C HIS A 40 27.86 -4.48 -9.40
N SER A 41 28.75 -4.81 -10.34
CA SER A 41 28.43 -4.90 -11.76
C SER A 41 27.27 -5.87 -12.01
N GLY A 42 26.22 -5.42 -12.69
CA GLY A 42 25.07 -6.23 -13.10
C GLY A 42 24.05 -6.54 -12.01
N ARG A 43 24.15 -5.92 -10.82
CA ARG A 43 23.15 -6.03 -9.75
C ARG A 43 22.74 -4.65 -9.27
N TYR A 44 21.45 -4.43 -9.09
CA TYR A 44 20.91 -3.21 -8.50
C TYR A 44 20.06 -3.54 -7.28
N ILE A 45 19.97 -2.59 -6.37
CA ILE A 45 19.05 -2.60 -5.25
C ILE A 45 17.87 -1.74 -5.67
N TYR A 46 16.67 -2.30 -5.58
CA TYR A 46 15.43 -1.57 -5.77
C TYR A 46 14.37 -2.14 -4.84
N GLY A 47 13.60 -1.26 -4.20
CA GLY A 47 12.48 -1.71 -3.39
C GLY A 47 11.79 -0.57 -2.65
N TYR A 48 10.67 -0.92 -2.04
CA TYR A 48 9.89 -0.04 -1.19
C TYR A 48 9.92 -0.54 0.25
N ASP A 49 9.72 0.39 1.18
CA ASP A 49 9.66 0.08 2.59
C ASP A 49 8.71 1.03 3.31
N TRP A 50 7.94 0.46 4.22
CA TRP A 50 7.00 1.20 5.07
C TRP A 50 7.62 1.33 6.45
N LEU A 51 7.98 2.55 6.81
CA LEU A 51 8.59 2.83 8.10
C LEU A 51 7.76 3.85 8.86
N GLN A 52 7.67 3.69 10.18
CA GLN A 52 7.23 4.78 11.04
C GLN A 52 8.19 5.96 10.82
N LYS A 53 7.66 7.18 10.78
CA LYS A 53 8.41 8.36 10.35
C LYS A 53 9.73 8.55 11.13
N GLU A 54 9.70 8.30 12.44
CA GLU A 54 10.87 8.40 13.32
C GLU A 54 11.96 7.40 12.94
N ILE A 55 11.58 6.17 12.57
CA ILE A 55 12.49 5.11 12.13
C ILE A 55 12.99 5.39 10.71
N GLY A 56 12.13 5.93 9.84
CA GLY A 56 12.46 6.27 8.46
C GLY A 56 13.61 7.27 8.36
N GLU A 57 13.62 8.31 9.20
CA GLU A 57 14.74 9.27 9.25
C GLU A 57 16.06 8.60 9.65
N GLN A 58 16.04 7.78 10.71
CA GLN A 58 17.22 7.02 11.13
C GLN A 58 17.71 6.07 10.04
N ARG A 59 16.77 5.47 9.29
CA ARG A 59 17.08 4.56 8.19
C ARG A 59 17.76 5.28 7.02
N LYS A 60 17.29 6.47 6.66
CA LYS A 60 17.91 7.32 5.65
C LYS A 60 19.35 7.69 6.03
N GLU A 61 19.57 8.07 7.30
CA GLU A 61 20.91 8.36 7.80
C GLU A 61 21.84 7.13 7.74
N LEU A 62 21.34 5.95 8.12
CA LEU A 62 22.12 4.71 8.04
C LEU A 62 22.57 4.43 6.62
N ILE A 63 21.67 4.55 5.63
CA ILE A 63 21.99 4.32 4.23
C ILE A 63 23.06 5.31 3.73
N ALA A 64 22.95 6.58 4.13
CA ALA A 64 23.92 7.59 3.75
C ALA A 64 25.32 7.34 4.35
N LYS A 65 25.38 6.86 5.60
CA LYS A 65 26.64 6.63 6.34
C LYS A 65 27.29 5.28 6.01
N ASP A 66 26.50 4.21 5.98
CA ASP A 66 26.96 2.84 5.79
C ASP A 66 25.92 1.97 5.02
N PRO A 67 25.97 2.00 3.67
CA PRO A 67 25.12 1.15 2.83
C PRO A 67 25.32 -0.35 3.05
N ALA A 68 26.51 -0.79 3.49
CA ALA A 68 26.77 -2.21 3.71
C ALA A 68 26.04 -2.70 4.97
N GLN A 69 26.05 -1.89 6.05
CA GLN A 69 25.28 -2.17 7.26
C GLN A 69 23.77 -2.20 6.99
N PHE A 70 23.26 -1.31 6.14
CA PHE A 70 21.86 -1.33 5.71
C PHE A 70 21.45 -2.69 5.10
N LEU A 71 22.29 -3.28 4.25
CA LEU A 71 21.98 -4.53 3.54
C LEU A 71 21.94 -5.76 4.46
N VAL A 72 22.70 -5.74 5.56
CA VAL A 72 22.75 -6.86 6.52
C VAL A 72 21.80 -6.69 7.71
N SER A 73 21.21 -5.50 7.87
CA SER A 73 20.23 -5.19 8.92
C SER A 73 18.87 -4.82 8.31
N PRO A 74 18.17 -5.74 7.63
CA PRO A 74 16.86 -5.43 7.07
C PRO A 74 15.84 -5.23 8.20
N LEU A 75 15.19 -4.08 8.21
CA LEU A 75 13.88 -3.92 8.85
C LEU A 75 12.87 -4.53 7.88
N SER A 76 12.87 -5.86 7.73
CA SER A 76 12.12 -6.49 6.64
C SER A 76 10.62 -6.26 6.81
N THR A 77 10.05 -5.34 6.03
CA THR A 77 8.61 -5.33 5.78
C THR A 77 8.21 -6.58 5.03
N ASN A 78 7.02 -7.09 5.32
CA ASN A 78 6.48 -8.28 4.66
C ASN A 78 6.41 -8.07 3.15
N LYS A 79 6.63 -9.13 2.35
CA LYS A 79 6.55 -9.07 0.89
C LYS A 79 5.21 -8.51 0.40
N GLY A 80 4.11 -8.87 1.06
CA GLY A 80 2.79 -8.33 0.71
C GLY A 80 2.70 -6.83 0.96
N THR A 81 3.20 -6.34 2.10
CA THR A 81 3.29 -4.92 2.44
C THR A 81 4.14 -4.12 1.45
N ILE A 82 5.28 -4.67 1.00
CA ILE A 82 6.14 -4.05 -0.04
C ILE A 82 5.39 -3.97 -1.37
N GLN A 83 4.72 -5.05 -1.77
CA GLN A 83 3.93 -5.08 -3.00
C GLN A 83 2.77 -4.07 -2.94
N THR A 84 2.07 -3.95 -1.81
CA THR A 84 1.03 -2.94 -1.63
C THR A 84 1.60 -1.53 -1.77
N ALA A 85 2.79 -1.26 -1.21
CA ALA A 85 3.49 0.02 -1.39
C ALA A 85 3.67 0.35 -2.87
N GLN A 86 4.21 -0.62 -3.63
CA GLN A 86 4.45 -0.48 -5.05
C GLN A 86 3.16 -0.21 -5.81
N MET A 87 2.12 -1.01 -5.58
CA MET A 87 0.81 -0.84 -6.22
C MET A 87 0.24 0.56 -5.96
N LEU A 88 0.32 1.06 -4.72
CA LEU A 88 -0.17 2.40 -4.34
C LEU A 88 0.59 3.54 -5.01
N ILE A 89 1.91 3.39 -5.20
CA ILE A 89 2.76 4.37 -5.90
C ILE A 89 2.50 4.34 -7.42
N GLU A 90 2.25 3.17 -7.99
CA GLU A 90 2.05 2.97 -9.44
C GLU A 90 0.59 3.12 -9.89
N ALA A 91 -0.34 3.30 -8.95
CA ALA A 91 -1.75 3.49 -9.26
C ALA A 91 -1.98 4.74 -10.14
N LYS A 92 -2.74 4.58 -11.22
CA LYS A 92 -3.01 5.62 -12.25
C LYS A 92 -3.87 6.74 -11.71
N ASP A 93 -4.82 6.41 -10.83
CA ASP A 93 -5.87 7.32 -10.38
C ASP A 93 -6.27 7.03 -8.94
N GLU A 94 -7.18 7.86 -8.43
CA GLU A 94 -7.69 7.74 -7.07
C GLU A 94 -8.46 6.44 -6.84
N GLU A 95 -9.26 6.03 -7.83
CA GLU A 95 -10.14 4.87 -7.74
C GLU A 95 -9.33 3.59 -7.57
N GLU A 96 -8.24 3.44 -8.31
CA GLU A 96 -7.32 2.33 -8.14
C GLU A 96 -6.60 2.34 -6.79
N ARG A 97 -6.19 3.51 -6.29
CA ARG A 97 -5.64 3.61 -4.93
C ARG A 97 -6.65 3.19 -3.87
N ALA A 98 -7.91 3.59 -4.03
CA ALA A 98 -8.99 3.18 -3.14
C ALA A 98 -9.15 1.66 -3.16
N ALA A 99 -9.19 1.03 -4.34
CA ALA A 99 -9.29 -0.42 -4.46
C ALA A 99 -8.14 -1.14 -3.75
N ILE A 100 -6.89 -0.67 -3.92
CA ILE A 100 -5.72 -1.27 -3.27
C ILE A 100 -5.84 -1.14 -1.74
N TRP A 101 -6.23 0.05 -1.25
CA TRP A 101 -6.41 0.27 0.19
C TRP A 101 -7.50 -0.60 0.79
N ILE A 102 -8.65 -0.70 0.12
CA ILE A 102 -9.79 -1.52 0.55
C ILE A 102 -9.37 -2.98 0.60
N ALA A 103 -8.80 -3.52 -0.48
CA ALA A 103 -8.42 -4.92 -0.55
C ALA A 103 -7.38 -5.30 0.51
N ALA A 104 -6.30 -4.53 0.63
CA ALA A 104 -5.21 -4.82 1.55
C ALA A 104 -5.64 -4.68 3.02
N THR A 105 -6.33 -3.59 3.36
CA THR A 105 -6.75 -3.32 4.74
C THR A 105 -7.87 -4.24 5.19
N ALA A 106 -8.83 -4.56 4.31
CA ALA A 106 -9.91 -5.49 4.65
C ALA A 106 -9.37 -6.88 4.95
N ALA A 107 -8.40 -7.37 4.18
CA ALA A 107 -7.75 -8.66 4.43
C ALA A 107 -7.08 -8.69 5.83
N GLU A 108 -6.40 -7.61 6.20
CA GLU A 108 -5.71 -7.50 7.48
C GLU A 108 -6.67 -7.35 8.66
N LEU A 109 -7.75 -6.60 8.48
CA LEU A 109 -8.83 -6.53 9.48
C LEU A 109 -9.49 -7.89 9.69
N MET A 110 -9.69 -8.69 8.64
CA MET A 110 -10.25 -10.04 8.75
C MET A 110 -9.36 -11.00 9.57
N ASP A 111 -8.04 -10.80 9.55
CA ASP A 111 -7.08 -11.59 10.34
C ASP A 111 -7.02 -11.15 11.81
N THR A 112 -7.64 -10.02 12.17
CA THR A 112 -7.83 -9.65 13.58
C THR A 112 -8.91 -10.54 14.22
N ARG A 113 -8.94 -10.63 15.56
CA ARG A 113 -9.93 -11.43 16.31
C ARG A 113 -11.35 -10.80 16.30
N LEU A 114 -11.76 -10.21 15.19
CA LEU A 114 -13.11 -9.69 15.01
C LEU A 114 -14.12 -10.84 14.92
N GLU A 115 -15.37 -10.53 15.27
CA GLU A 115 -16.47 -11.49 15.13
C GLU A 115 -16.70 -11.89 13.66
N ILE A 116 -17.18 -13.12 13.45
CA ILE A 116 -17.50 -13.68 12.12
C ILE A 116 -18.48 -12.78 11.34
N SER A 117 -19.39 -12.12 12.07
CA SER A 117 -20.35 -11.13 11.55
C SER A 117 -19.64 -9.95 10.86
N THR A 118 -18.54 -9.45 11.42
CA THR A 118 -17.71 -8.39 10.86
C THR A 118 -16.95 -8.86 9.62
N SER A 119 -16.38 -10.07 9.66
CA SER A 119 -15.56 -10.62 8.58
C SER A 119 -16.32 -10.76 7.27
N ARG A 120 -17.64 -10.97 7.30
CA ARG A 120 -18.46 -11.09 6.08
C ARG A 120 -18.48 -9.80 5.26
N TYR A 121 -18.55 -8.65 5.91
CA TYR A 121 -18.68 -7.35 5.24
C TYR A 121 -17.34 -6.91 4.68
N LEU A 122 -16.26 -7.13 5.44
CA LEU A 122 -14.89 -6.96 4.95
C LEU A 122 -14.60 -7.84 3.73
N TRP A 123 -15.07 -9.10 3.72
CA TRP A 123 -14.89 -10.00 2.58
C TRP A 123 -15.57 -9.47 1.31
N ARG A 124 -16.79 -8.95 1.40
CA ARG A 124 -17.50 -8.36 0.24
C ARG A 124 -16.77 -7.17 -0.34
N LEU A 125 -16.30 -6.25 0.51
CA LEU A 125 -15.54 -5.07 0.09
C LEU A 125 -14.21 -5.48 -0.56
N ARG A 126 -13.50 -6.43 0.06
CA ARG A 126 -12.22 -6.96 -0.43
C ARG A 126 -12.37 -7.60 -1.81
N ASP A 127 -13.36 -8.47 -1.98
CA ASP A 127 -13.48 -9.26 -3.20
C ASP A 127 -13.88 -8.42 -4.40
N ALA A 128 -14.77 -7.44 -4.22
CA ALA A 128 -15.07 -6.45 -5.25
C ALA A 128 -13.83 -5.65 -5.67
N ALA A 129 -13.01 -5.21 -4.71
CA ALA A 129 -11.77 -4.49 -4.97
C ALA A 129 -10.72 -5.37 -5.68
N LEU A 130 -10.58 -6.64 -5.29
CA LEU A 130 -9.68 -7.58 -5.97
C LEU A 130 -10.12 -7.85 -7.42
N LEU A 131 -11.43 -8.01 -7.65
CA LEU A 131 -11.97 -8.19 -9.00
C LEU A 131 -11.72 -6.98 -9.89
N PHE A 132 -11.76 -5.76 -9.34
CA PHE A 132 -11.40 -4.53 -10.05
C PHE A 132 -9.91 -4.48 -10.39
N LEU A 133 -9.03 -4.91 -9.48
CA LEU A 133 -7.57 -4.84 -9.65
C LEU A 133 -6.96 -5.94 -10.53
N LYS A 134 -7.67 -7.06 -10.73
CA LYS A 134 -7.12 -8.30 -11.29
C LYS A 134 -6.47 -8.16 -12.68
N GLU A 135 -6.95 -7.23 -13.50
CA GLU A 135 -6.48 -7.07 -14.88
C GLU A 135 -5.15 -6.30 -14.96
N ARG A 136 -4.80 -5.54 -13.92
CA ARG A 136 -3.60 -4.68 -13.93
C ARG A 136 -2.49 -5.15 -13.02
N TYR A 137 -2.83 -5.83 -11.93
CA TYR A 137 -1.84 -6.28 -10.96
C TYR A 137 -1.82 -7.78 -10.85
N ILE A 138 -0.60 -8.32 -10.70
CA ILE A 138 -0.43 -9.61 -10.03
C ILE A 138 -0.86 -9.38 -8.59
N LEU A 139 -2.00 -9.94 -8.18
CA LEU A 139 -2.54 -9.76 -6.84
C LEU A 139 -1.69 -10.47 -5.78
N TRP A 140 -1.94 -10.17 -4.51
CA TRP A 140 -1.21 -10.78 -3.40
C TRP A 140 -1.35 -12.31 -3.38
N HIS A 141 -0.22 -12.99 -3.22
CA HIS A 141 -0.21 -14.44 -3.06
C HIS A 141 -0.73 -14.81 -1.67
N HIS A 142 -1.47 -15.92 -1.54
CA HIS A 142 -2.06 -16.36 -0.26
C HIS A 142 -1.04 -16.56 0.88
N ALA A 143 0.25 -16.76 0.55
CA ALA A 143 1.33 -16.89 1.53
C ALA A 143 1.84 -15.55 2.09
N MET A 144 1.38 -14.41 1.56
CA MET A 144 1.74 -13.08 2.04
C MET A 144 0.93 -12.75 3.29
N LYS A 145 1.59 -12.86 4.45
CA LYS A 145 0.93 -12.77 5.77
C LYS A 145 0.57 -11.35 6.22
N LYS A 146 1.09 -10.32 5.54
CA LYS A 146 0.75 -8.92 5.79
C LYS A 146 0.74 -8.15 4.48
N LEU A 147 -0.31 -7.36 4.27
CA LEU A 147 -0.57 -6.52 3.10
C LEU A 147 -0.47 -5.02 3.46
N VAL A 148 -0.63 -4.64 4.72
CA VAL A 148 -0.30 -3.29 5.21
C VAL A 148 0.74 -3.39 6.35
N PRO A 149 1.35 -2.30 6.83
CA PRO A 149 2.33 -2.40 7.92
C PRO A 149 1.72 -3.00 9.20
N GLU A 150 0.58 -2.44 9.59
CA GLU A 150 -0.21 -2.87 10.75
C GLU A 150 -1.64 -2.32 10.70
N ILE A 151 -2.50 -2.89 11.54
CA ILE A 151 -3.78 -2.28 11.88
C ILE A 151 -3.54 -1.33 13.06
N MET A 152 -3.62 -0.03 12.77
CA MET A 152 -3.36 1.07 13.69
C MET A 152 -4.51 1.33 14.66
N ILE A 153 -5.72 0.86 14.33
CA ILE A 153 -6.91 1.09 15.13
C ILE A 153 -6.74 0.39 16.49
N PRO A 154 -6.92 1.09 17.63
CA PRO A 154 -6.76 0.48 18.94
C PRO A 154 -7.67 -0.74 19.12
N TYR A 155 -7.13 -1.79 19.75
CA TYR A 155 -7.87 -3.03 20.03
C TYR A 155 -9.19 -2.76 20.78
N SER A 156 -9.20 -1.81 21.71
CA SER A 156 -10.42 -1.42 22.44
C SER A 156 -11.51 -0.85 21.54
N VAL A 157 -11.14 -0.10 20.50
CA VAL A 157 -12.08 0.43 19.50
C VAL A 157 -12.60 -0.72 18.64
N LEU A 158 -11.70 -1.54 18.09
CA LEU A 158 -12.10 -2.70 17.28
C LEU A 158 -13.02 -3.66 18.03
N GLY A 159 -12.72 -3.94 19.30
CA GLY A 159 -13.54 -4.81 20.15
C GLY A 159 -14.87 -4.22 20.59
N SER A 160 -15.09 -2.92 20.42
CA SER A 160 -16.33 -2.23 20.79
C SER A 160 -17.24 -1.92 19.60
N VAL A 161 -16.72 -1.99 18.37
CA VAL A 161 -17.47 -1.67 17.16
C VAL A 161 -18.26 -2.89 16.71
N GLN A 162 -19.59 -2.77 16.69
CA GLN A 162 -20.46 -3.73 16.04
C GLN A 162 -20.49 -3.45 14.53
N CYS A 163 -19.85 -4.30 13.73
CA CYS A 163 -19.84 -4.17 12.28
C CYS A 163 -20.97 -5.01 11.66
N ASP A 164 -22.16 -4.43 11.57
CA ASP A 164 -23.37 -5.08 11.08
C ASP A 164 -23.75 -4.73 9.63
N ARG A 165 -22.92 -3.90 8.96
CA ARG A 165 -23.13 -3.38 7.61
C ARG A 165 -21.82 -2.98 6.93
N GLU A 166 -21.84 -2.85 5.61
CA GLU A 166 -20.68 -2.47 4.80
C GLU A 166 -20.14 -1.06 5.12
N GLU A 167 -21.00 -0.11 5.47
CA GLU A 167 -20.60 1.25 5.84
C GLU A 167 -19.66 1.26 7.05
N THR A 168 -19.97 0.45 8.07
CA THR A 168 -19.13 0.33 9.27
C THR A 168 -17.78 -0.31 8.93
N ALA A 169 -17.79 -1.37 8.11
CA ALA A 169 -16.57 -2.01 7.63
C ALA A 169 -15.69 -1.02 6.83
N MET A 170 -16.30 -0.24 5.95
CA MET A 170 -15.62 0.79 5.18
C MET A 170 -15.03 1.88 6.08
N GLY A 171 -15.77 2.31 7.10
CA GLY A 171 -15.28 3.27 8.10
C GLY A 171 -14.02 2.76 8.82
N LEU A 172 -13.97 1.48 9.20
CA LEU A 172 -12.77 0.87 9.80
C LEU A 172 -11.59 0.87 8.82
N ILE A 173 -11.83 0.53 7.55
CA ILE A 173 -10.78 0.59 6.52
C ILE A 173 -10.23 2.02 6.41
N GLN A 174 -11.10 3.01 6.27
CA GLN A 174 -10.72 4.43 6.14
C GLN A 174 -9.94 4.93 7.36
N MET A 175 -10.42 4.63 8.57
CA MET A 175 -9.73 4.99 9.81
C MET A 175 -8.31 4.44 9.83
N ASN A 176 -8.13 3.16 9.46
CA ASN A 176 -6.81 2.56 9.43
C ASN A 176 -5.89 3.23 8.40
N VAL A 177 -6.40 3.51 7.20
CA VAL A 177 -5.62 4.19 6.14
C VAL A 177 -5.18 5.58 6.57
N LEU A 178 -6.06 6.37 7.19
CA LEU A 178 -5.73 7.69 7.73
C LEU A 178 -4.61 7.60 8.77
N MET A 179 -4.73 6.68 9.72
CA MET A 179 -3.72 6.48 10.77
C MET A 179 -2.38 6.01 10.19
N LEU A 180 -2.39 5.11 9.20
CA LEU A 180 -1.19 4.68 8.49
C LEU A 180 -0.52 5.86 7.78
N LYS A 181 -1.26 6.66 7.01
CA LYS A 181 -0.71 7.85 6.32
C LYS A 181 -0.19 8.91 7.30
N ALA A 182 -0.77 9.00 8.49
CA ALA A 182 -0.32 9.93 9.53
C ALA A 182 0.98 9.46 10.21
N THR A 183 1.18 8.15 10.38
CA THR A 183 2.25 7.58 11.22
C THR A 183 3.43 7.06 10.40
N TYR A 184 3.15 6.49 9.23
CA TYR A 184 4.13 5.88 8.36
C TYR A 184 4.54 6.81 7.22
N MET A 185 5.75 6.57 6.72
CA MET A 185 6.26 7.08 5.46
C MET A 185 6.67 5.91 4.57
N LEU A 186 6.69 6.15 3.26
CA LEU A 186 7.26 5.24 2.30
C LEU A 186 8.63 5.70 1.88
N LEU A 187 9.60 4.79 1.91
CA LEU A 187 10.89 4.97 1.26
C LEU A 187 10.94 4.14 -0.01
N ARG A 188 11.55 4.69 -1.06
CA ARG A 188 11.94 3.97 -2.27
C ARG A 188 13.46 3.92 -2.33
N TYR A 189 14.02 2.75 -2.12
CA TYR A 189 15.46 2.54 -2.24
C TYR A 189 15.84 2.25 -3.69
N SER A 190 16.89 2.89 -4.17
CA SER A 190 17.48 2.58 -5.48
C SER A 190 18.99 2.72 -5.43
N SER A 191 19.73 1.76 -5.98
CA SER A 191 21.16 1.93 -6.26
C SER A 191 21.43 2.55 -7.63
N ILE A 192 20.39 2.79 -8.43
CA ILE A 192 20.44 3.52 -9.68
C ILE A 192 20.04 4.96 -9.36
N SER A 193 20.84 5.93 -9.78
CA SER A 193 20.53 7.34 -9.53
C SER A 193 19.26 7.76 -10.28
N GLU A 194 18.50 8.74 -9.75
CA GLU A 194 17.33 9.28 -10.47
C GLU A 194 17.71 9.81 -11.86
N GLU A 195 18.91 10.36 -12.00
CA GLU A 195 19.44 10.84 -13.28
C GLU A 195 19.66 9.71 -14.30
N GLU A 196 20.06 8.51 -13.85
CA GLU A 196 20.15 7.33 -14.70
C GLU A 196 18.77 6.78 -15.04
N ILE A 197 17.85 6.72 -14.07
CA ILE A 197 16.45 6.30 -14.30
C ILE A 197 15.78 7.22 -15.34
N GLU A 198 15.96 8.54 -15.22
CA GLU A 198 15.37 9.50 -16.16
C GLU A 198 16.03 9.42 -17.54
N ARG A 199 17.35 9.19 -17.60
CA ARG A 199 18.06 8.94 -18.87
C ARG A 199 17.53 7.69 -19.58
N GLU A 200 17.28 6.61 -18.86
CA GLU A 200 16.71 5.37 -19.41
C GLU A 200 15.28 5.57 -19.92
N LYS A 201 14.41 6.23 -19.14
CA LYS A 201 13.05 6.57 -19.58
C LYS A 201 13.03 7.44 -20.83
N VAL A 202 13.95 8.40 -20.94
CA VAL A 202 14.09 9.26 -22.12
C VAL A 202 14.61 8.46 -23.32
N ALA A 203 15.54 7.51 -23.11
CA ALA A 203 16.05 6.64 -24.16
C ALA A 203 14.97 5.69 -24.70
N GLU A 204 14.17 5.08 -23.83
CA GLU A 204 13.06 4.19 -24.18
C GLU A 204 11.94 4.92 -24.94
N ARG A 205 11.59 6.15 -24.50
CA ARG A 205 10.67 7.02 -25.24
C ARG A 205 11.19 7.44 -26.62
N LYS A 206 12.51 7.51 -26.80
CA LYS A 206 13.13 7.82 -28.10
C LYS A 206 13.18 6.60 -29.00
N SER A 207 13.43 5.39 -28.48
CA SER A 207 13.40 4.17 -29.30
C SER A 207 11.99 3.89 -29.81
N LEU A 208 10.97 4.04 -28.96
CA LEU A 208 9.56 3.89 -29.34
C LEU A 208 9.09 4.88 -30.41
N ARG A 209 9.77 6.03 -30.55
CA ARG A 209 9.49 7.04 -31.59
C ARG A 209 10.29 6.85 -32.88
N LEU A 210 11.29 5.96 -32.87
CA LEU A 210 12.10 5.62 -34.05
C LEU A 210 11.55 4.40 -34.79
N ASP A 211 10.58 3.71 -34.18
CA ASP A 211 9.85 2.57 -34.74
C ASP A 211 8.45 2.96 -35.31
N GLU A 212 8.13 4.27 -35.35
CA GLU A 212 6.98 4.88 -36.08
C GLU A 212 7.43 5.53 -37.38
#